data_AF-A0A0N0CUA7-F1
#
_entry.id   AF-A0A0N0CUA7-F1
#
_cell.length_a   1.000
_cell.length_b   1.000
_cell.length_c   1.000
_cell.angle_alpha   90.00
_cell.angle_beta   90.00
_cell.angle_gamma   90.00
#
_symmetry.space_group_name_H-M   'P 1'
#
loop_
_entity.id
_entity.type
_entity.pdbx_description
1 polymer ?
#
loop_
_entity_poly.entity_id
_entity_poly.type
_entity_poly.pdbx_seq_one_letter_code
_entity_poly.pdbx_strand_id
1 'polypeptide(L)'
;MTFLKMLQAFFCSLAFIVLAVLYVGLLLSAALSVLAGFLRTFGLDQIKMSIWYNVDIPVMFSIPLALLVAVFLLFCAIYVKRSIVFCISKLRG
;
A
#
# COMPACT_ATOMS: atom_id res chain seq x y z
N MET A 1 -8.77 8.49 -35.93
CA MET A 1 -8.29 9.21 -34.72
C MET A 1 -9.24 9.10 -33.51
N THR A 2 -10.53 8.84 -33.69
CA THR A 2 -11.52 8.68 -32.60
C THR A 2 -11.44 7.34 -31.86
N PHE A 3 -11.17 6.23 -32.54
CA PHE A 3 -11.13 4.90 -31.92
C PHE A 3 -9.99 4.72 -30.91
N LEU A 4 -8.79 5.23 -31.24
CA LEU A 4 -7.64 5.24 -30.33
C LEU A 4 -7.91 6.05 -29.04
N LYS A 5 -8.60 7.19 -29.16
CA LYS A 5 -9.01 8.00 -27.99
C LYS A 5 -10.04 7.28 -27.12
N MET A 6 -11.02 6.60 -27.72
CA MET A 6 -11.99 5.80 -26.96
C MET A 6 -11.35 4.61 -26.24
N LEU A 7 -10.44 3.89 -26.91
CA LEU A 7 -9.74 2.76 -26.30
C LEU A 7 -8.85 3.22 -25.13
N GLN A 8 -8.13 4.33 -25.31
CA GLN A 8 -7.31 4.94 -24.27
C GLN A 8 -8.14 5.40 -23.06
N ALA A 9 -9.31 5.99 -23.28
CA ALA A 9 -10.22 6.37 -22.21
C ALA A 9 -10.72 5.14 -21.43
N PHE A 10 -11.02 4.04 -22.12
CA PHE A 10 -11.47 2.80 -21.50
C PHE A 10 -10.38 2.18 -20.61
N PHE A 11 -9.15 2.06 -21.14
CA PHE A 11 -8.02 1.54 -20.36
C PHE A 11 -7.64 2.43 -19.19
N CYS A 12 -7.68 3.76 -19.32
CA CYS A 12 -7.42 4.63 -18.17
C CYS A 12 -8.56 4.62 -17.13
N SER A 13 -9.82 4.41 -17.53
CA SER A 13 -10.92 4.22 -16.57
C SER A 13 -10.75 2.92 -15.79
N LEU A 14 -10.40 1.83 -16.47
CA LEU A 14 -10.11 0.54 -15.83
C LEU A 14 -8.88 0.64 -14.91
N ALA A 15 -7.79 1.26 -15.38
CA ALA A 15 -6.58 1.47 -14.60
C ALA A 15 -6.83 2.38 -13.39
N PHE A 16 -7.70 3.39 -13.52
CA PHE A 16 -8.08 4.25 -12.41
C PHE A 16 -8.73 3.45 -11.27
N ILE A 17 -9.68 2.56 -11.60
CA ILE A 17 -10.35 1.72 -10.60
C ILE A 17 -9.32 0.81 -9.89
N VAL A 18 -8.46 0.13 -10.65
CA VAL A 18 -7.45 -0.78 -10.10
C VAL A 18 -6.45 -0.01 -9.21
N LEU A 19 -5.96 1.14 -9.66
CA LEU A 19 -5.03 1.98 -8.90
C LEU A 19 -5.69 2.57 -7.65
N ALA A 20 -6.98 2.92 -7.70
CA ALA A 20 -7.72 3.43 -6.55
C ALA A 20 -7.86 2.35 -5.47
N VAL A 21 -8.26 1.13 -5.85
CA VAL A 21 -8.33 -0.02 -4.93
C VAL A 21 -6.96 -0.31 -4.33
N LEU A 22 -5.90 -0.31 -5.15
CA LEU A 22 -4.53 -0.53 -4.68
C LEU A 22 -4.06 0.56 -3.72
N TYR A 23 -4.38 1.83 -3.98
CA TYR A 23 -4.03 2.94 -3.10
C TYR A 23 -4.71 2.82 -1.72
N VAL A 24 -6.01 2.52 -1.71
CA VAL A 24 -6.76 2.29 -0.46
C VAL A 24 -6.19 1.07 0.28
N GLY A 25 -5.90 -0.01 -0.44
CA GLY A 25 -5.29 -1.22 0.13
C GLY A 25 -3.92 -0.96 0.75
N LEU A 26 -3.08 -0.13 0.13
CA LEU A 26 -1.76 0.26 0.67
C LEU A 26 -1.89 1.10 1.94
N LEU A 27 -2.83 2.06 1.98
CA LEU A 27 -3.11 2.84 3.18
C LEU A 27 -3.63 1.96 4.33
N LEU A 28 -4.57 1.05 4.03
CA LEU A 28 -5.10 0.12 5.02
C LEU A 28 -4.00 -0.77 5.58
N SER A 29 -3.14 -1.30 4.70
CA SER A 29 -2.02 -2.16 5.08
C SER A 29 -1.00 -1.40 5.93
N ALA A 30 -0.72 -0.14 5.61
CA ALA A 30 0.16 0.70 6.42
C ALA A 30 -0.42 0.94 7.83
N ALA A 31 -1.72 1.25 7.92
CA ALA A 31 -2.41 1.40 9.20
C ALA A 31 -2.38 0.12 10.03
N LEU A 32 -2.69 -1.04 9.40
CA LEU A 32 -2.63 -2.35 10.05
C LEU A 32 -1.21 -2.70 10.52
N SER A 33 -0.17 -2.35 9.74
CA SER A 33 1.23 -2.56 10.14
C SER A 33 1.58 -1.78 11.41
N VAL A 34 1.22 -0.49 11.46
CA VAL A 34 1.46 0.35 12.65
C VAL A 34 0.67 -0.17 13.86
N LEU A 35 -0.61 -0.54 13.67
CA LEU A 35 -1.44 -1.16 14.70
C LEU A 35 -0.82 -2.47 15.21
N ALA A 36 -0.39 -3.36 14.31
CA ALA A 36 0.21 -4.64 14.68
C ALA A 36 1.53 -4.46 15.45
N GLY A 37 2.37 -3.50 15.03
CA GLY A 37 3.57 -3.12 15.76
C GLY A 37 3.26 -2.61 17.16
N PHE A 38 2.25 -1.74 17.29
CA PHE A 38 1.79 -1.18 18.57
C PHE A 38 1.23 -2.28 19.48
N LEU A 39 0.27 -3.10 19.02
CA LEU A 39 -0.33 -4.18 19.80
C LEU A 39 0.73 -5.18 20.30
N ARG A 40 1.74 -5.51 19.48
CA ARG A 40 2.84 -6.41 19.88
C ARG A 40 3.71 -5.82 20.99
N THR A 41 3.84 -4.49 21.08
CA THR A 41 4.58 -3.83 22.17
C THR A 41 3.78 -3.58 23.44
N PHE A 42 2.46 -3.56 23.38
CA PHE A 42 1.58 -3.43 24.55
C PHE A 42 1.25 -4.77 25.24
N GLY A 43 1.99 -5.85 24.93
CA GLY A 43 1.93 -7.10 25.69
C GLY A 43 0.95 -8.16 25.15
N LEU A 44 0.44 -8.02 23.93
CA LEU A 44 -0.20 -9.14 23.22
C LEU A 44 0.87 -10.05 22.61
N ASP A 45 1.55 -10.83 23.45
CA ASP A 45 2.56 -11.83 23.07
C ASP A 45 2.03 -12.93 22.12
N GLN A 46 0.71 -13.01 21.94
CA GLN A 46 0.07 -13.93 20.98
C GLN A 46 0.29 -13.53 19.52
N ILE A 47 0.58 -12.26 19.21
CA ILE A 47 0.83 -11.82 17.83
C ILE A 47 2.29 -12.04 17.51
N LYS A 48 2.69 -13.29 17.26
CA LYS A 48 4.04 -13.65 16.80
C LYS A 48 4.30 -13.12 15.38
N MET A 49 5.22 -12.17 15.27
CA MET A 49 5.86 -11.82 13.99
C MET A 49 7.14 -12.64 13.85
N SER A 50 7.22 -13.41 12.77
CA SER A 50 8.40 -14.19 12.38
C SER A 50 8.96 -13.65 11.06
N ILE A 51 10.29 -13.52 10.96
CA ILE A 51 10.96 -13.17 9.70
C ILE A 51 10.97 -14.37 8.75
N TRP A 52 11.02 -15.58 9.32
CA TRP A 52 11.09 -16.85 8.62
C TRP A 52 10.50 -17.95 9.51
N TYR A 53 10.23 -19.12 8.94
CA TYR A 53 9.82 -20.31 9.70
C TYR A 53 10.81 -20.58 10.85
N ASN A 54 10.30 -20.61 12.10
CA ASN A 54 11.08 -20.73 13.35
C ASN A 54 12.07 -19.59 13.68
N VAL A 55 12.02 -18.44 12.99
CA VAL A 55 12.81 -17.25 13.34
C VAL A 55 11.89 -16.19 13.90
N ASP A 56 11.67 -16.27 15.22
CA ASP A 56 10.89 -15.30 15.98
C ASP A 56 11.67 -13.98 16.12
N ILE A 57 11.00 -12.87 15.81
CA ILE A 57 11.60 -11.54 15.91
C ILE A 57 11.49 -11.07 17.38
N PRO A 58 12.59 -10.65 18.03
CA PRO A 58 12.52 -10.06 19.37
C PRO A 58 11.55 -8.88 19.40
N VAL A 59 10.78 -8.74 20.49
CA VAL A 59 9.77 -7.67 20.65
C VAL A 59 10.36 -6.27 20.45
N MET A 60 11.65 -6.09 20.72
CA MET A 60 12.37 -4.83 20.53
C MET A 60 12.47 -4.39 19.05
N PHE A 61 12.41 -5.33 18.10
CA PHE A 61 12.47 -5.05 16.66
C PHE A 61 11.11 -4.95 15.97
N SER A 62 9.99 -5.17 16.69
CA SER A 62 8.65 -5.10 16.10
C SER A 62 8.26 -3.68 15.67
N ILE A 63 8.54 -2.66 16.50
CA ILE A 63 8.25 -1.25 16.16
C ILE A 63 9.12 -0.77 14.99
N PRO A 64 10.47 -0.90 15.01
CA PRO A 64 11.30 -0.46 13.89
C PRO A 64 10.87 -1.10 12.58
N LEU A 65 10.56 -2.40 12.60
CA LEU A 65 10.14 -3.13 11.41
C LEU A 65 8.75 -2.68 10.93
N ALA A 66 7.77 -2.58 11.82
CA ALA A 66 6.42 -2.14 11.47
C ALA A 66 6.41 -0.72 10.89
N LEU A 67 7.25 0.17 11.43
CA LEU A 67 7.40 1.54 10.96
C LEU A 67 8.12 1.59 9.61
N LEU A 68 9.14 0.76 9.41
CA LEU A 68 9.83 0.62 8.12
C LEU A 68 8.88 0.10 7.02
N VAL A 69 8.07 -0.91 7.33
CA VAL A 69 7.04 -1.45 6.42
C VAL A 69 5.98 -0.39 6.12
N ALA A 70 5.53 0.37 7.13
CA ALA A 70 4.57 1.46 6.93
C ALA A 70 5.14 2.57 6.03
N VAL A 71 6.39 2.97 6.24
CA VAL A 71 7.07 3.96 5.38
C VAL A 71 7.20 3.45 3.95
N PHE A 72 7.57 2.17 3.77
CA PHE A 72 7.65 1.57 2.44
C PHE A 72 6.29 1.55 1.73
N LEU A 73 5.23 1.15 2.42
CA LEU A 73 3.86 1.15 1.89
C LEU A 73 3.37 2.57 1.54
N LEU A 74 3.68 3.57 2.37
CA LEU A 74 3.38 4.98 2.08
C LEU A 74 4.16 5.48 0.87
N PHE A 75 5.43 5.08 0.72
CA PHE A 75 6.22 5.41 -0.45
C PHE A 75 5.56 4.83 -1.71
N CYS A 76 5.20 3.54 -1.71
CA CYS A 76 4.43 2.93 -2.81
C CYS A 76 3.12 3.69 -3.11
N ALA A 77 2.38 4.10 -2.07
CA ALA A 77 1.13 4.83 -2.22
C ALA A 77 1.33 6.19 -2.92
N ILE A 78 2.45 6.89 -2.68
CA ILE A 78 2.78 8.15 -3.37
C ILE A 78 2.97 7.93 -4.87
N TYR A 79 3.68 6.86 -5.27
CA TYR A 79 3.87 6.54 -6.69
C TYR A 79 2.55 6.17 -7.36
N VAL A 80 1.71 5.39 -6.68
CA VAL A 80 0.38 5.01 -7.19
C VAL A 80 -0.50 6.23 -7.38
N LYS A 81 -0.51 7.17 -6.41
CA LYS A 81 -1.20 8.46 -6.55
C LYS A 81 -0.72 9.23 -7.77
N ARG A 82 0.58 9.24 -8.04
CA ARG A 82 1.16 9.93 -9.20
C ARG A 82 0.69 9.29 -10.51
N SER A 83 0.61 7.96 -10.58
CA SER A 83 0.06 7.22 -11.73
C SER A 83 -1.44 7.49 -11.95
N ILE A 84 -2.21 7.60 -10.87
CA ILE A 84 -3.64 7.98 -10.94
C ILE A 84 -3.79 9.37 -11.55
N VAL A 85 -3.06 10.37 -11.03
CA VAL A 85 -3.10 11.75 -11.54
C VAL A 85 -2.69 11.81 -13.01
N PHE A 86 -1.73 10.99 -13.43
CA PHE A 86 -1.34 10.88 -14.83
C PHE A 86 -2.44 10.30 -15.72
N CYS A 87 -3.15 9.24 -15.30
CA CYS A 87 -4.28 8.73 -16.10
C CYS A 87 -5.42 9.75 -16.19
N ILE A 88 -5.72 10.47 -15.10
CA ILE A 88 -6.74 11.53 -15.09
C ILE A 88 -6.36 12.68 -16.03
N SER A 89 -5.11 13.15 -15.99
CA SER A 89 -4.66 14.24 -16.87
C SER A 89 -4.72 13.86 -18.35
N LYS A 90 -4.47 12.58 -18.65
CA LYS A 90 -4.59 12.01 -19.99
C LYS A 90 -6.04 11.82 -20.45
N LEU A 91 -6.98 11.63 -19.52
CA LEU A 91 -8.41 11.52 -19.81
C LEU A 91 -9.10 12.87 -20.04
N ARG A 92 -8.54 13.94 -19.46
CA ARG A 92 -9.11 15.30 -19.53
C ARG A 92 -8.66 16.09 -20.78
N GLY A 93 -7.65 15.61 -21.51
CA GLY A 93 -7.06 16.25 -22.69
C GLY A 93 -7.48 15.67 -24.03
#